data_AF-A0A8J7MDX6-F1
#
_entry.id   AF-A0A8J7MDX6-F1
#
_cell.length_a   1.000
_cell.length_b   1.000
_cell.length_c   1.000
_cell.angle_alpha   90.00
_cell.angle_beta   90.00
_cell.angle_gamma   90.00
#
_symmetry.space_group_name_H-M   'P 1'
#
loop_
_entity.id
_entity.type
_entity.pdbx_description
1 polymer ?
#
loop_
_entity_poly.entity_id
_entity_poly.type
_entity_poly.pdbx_seq_one_letter_code
_entity_poly.pdbx_strand_id
1 'polypeptide(L)'
;MNYANCLLLVVYLCIQSFGYSSDVEPRELSADHVDEKRSLAGGLCYIIGEKEPYTGILTEIRTVDLGRYKYTYEKGILNGVQRSWHSNGLIENEHRKLAGLEHGLYRSWSYEGTLILEQWYKLGLRSGPSMKWHSNGFLKSIAYYENDVIEGAYVSFHANGEIDTTYFMKNGKLDGPLIKKDKHGKEISKKYYSASLDKEITEEEWYGRFADIPKNME
;
A
#
# COMPACT_ATOMS: atom_id res chain seq x y z
N MET A 1 -47.96 -53.59 -15.01
CA MET A 1 -47.65 -53.44 -16.45
C MET A 1 -47.44 -51.96 -16.69
N ASN A 2 -46.27 -51.40 -16.37
CA ASN A 2 -45.07 -51.27 -17.24
C ASN A 2 -45.37 -50.64 -18.60
N TYR A 3 -44.98 -49.38 -18.76
CA TYR A 3 -44.19 -48.93 -19.91
C TYR A 3 -43.21 -47.85 -19.46
N ALA A 4 -41.98 -48.29 -19.23
CA ALA A 4 -40.79 -47.46 -19.24
C ALA A 4 -40.18 -47.51 -20.66
N ASN A 5 -39.55 -46.40 -21.05
CA ASN A 5 -38.59 -46.24 -22.14
C ASN A 5 -39.09 -46.31 -23.59
N CYS A 6 -39.19 -45.14 -24.24
CA CYS A 6 -38.48 -44.90 -25.51
C CYS A 6 -38.53 -43.41 -25.87
N LEU A 7 -37.38 -42.72 -25.80
CA LEU A 7 -36.87 -41.77 -26.81
C LEU A 7 -35.71 -40.95 -26.22
N LEU A 8 -34.53 -41.55 -26.28
CA LEU A 8 -33.28 -40.82 -26.51
C LEU A 8 -33.38 -40.06 -27.85
N LEU A 9 -32.62 -38.96 -27.95
CA LEU A 9 -32.31 -38.18 -29.16
C LEU A 9 -33.33 -37.10 -29.60
N VAL A 10 -33.41 -36.03 -28.82
CA VAL A 10 -33.18 -34.69 -29.41
C VAL A 10 -32.06 -34.04 -28.62
N VAL A 11 -30.85 -34.39 -29.04
CA VAL A 11 -29.61 -33.69 -28.75
C VAL A 11 -29.67 -32.33 -29.46
N TYR A 12 -29.07 -31.32 -28.82
CA TYR A 12 -28.74 -29.96 -29.29
C TYR A 12 -29.75 -28.82 -29.07
N LEU A 13 -29.18 -27.76 -28.45
CA LEU A 13 -29.63 -26.36 -28.40
C LEU A 13 -30.67 -26.00 -27.35
N CYS A 14 -30.22 -25.95 -26.10
CA CYS A 14 -30.41 -24.75 -25.27
C CYS A 14 -29.32 -24.71 -24.19
N ILE A 15 -28.08 -24.55 -24.64
CA ILE A 15 -27.09 -23.80 -23.87
C ILE A 15 -27.56 -22.34 -23.93
N GLN A 16 -28.55 -22.00 -23.11
CA GLN A 16 -28.83 -20.60 -22.78
C GLN A 16 -27.93 -20.29 -21.60
N SER A 17 -26.79 -19.70 -21.97
CA SER A 17 -25.84 -18.94 -21.16
C SER A 17 -26.40 -18.44 -19.83
N PHE A 18 -26.34 -19.28 -18.80
CA PHE A 18 -26.01 -18.78 -17.48
C PHE A 18 -24.50 -18.64 -17.49
N GLY A 19 -24.04 -17.39 -17.60
CA GLY A 19 -22.67 -17.07 -17.21
C GLY A 19 -22.51 -17.51 -15.77
N TYR A 20 -21.87 -18.66 -15.56
CA TYR A 20 -21.29 -19.02 -14.27
C TYR A 20 -20.28 -17.91 -13.97
N SER A 21 -20.70 -16.89 -13.23
CA SER A 21 -19.77 -16.27 -12.29
C SER A 21 -19.49 -17.39 -11.30
N SER A 22 -18.39 -18.09 -11.56
CA SER A 22 -17.84 -19.09 -10.65
C SER A 22 -17.22 -18.30 -9.50
N ASP A 23 -18.07 -17.68 -8.69
CA ASP A 23 -17.69 -17.17 -7.37
C ASP A 23 -17.57 -18.39 -6.45
N VAL A 24 -16.66 -19.30 -6.80
CA VAL A 24 -16.23 -20.36 -5.91
C VAL A 24 -15.55 -19.62 -4.76
N GLU A 25 -16.13 -19.70 -3.57
CA GLU A 25 -15.51 -19.11 -2.39
C GLU A 25 -14.05 -19.60 -2.32
N PRO A 26 -13.09 -18.68 -2.13
CA PRO A 26 -11.70 -19.05 -2.11
C PRO A 26 -11.48 -20.08 -0.99
N ARG A 27 -10.84 -21.21 -1.34
CA ARG A 27 -10.46 -22.25 -0.37
C ARG A 27 -9.71 -21.60 0.79
N GLU A 28 -10.19 -21.75 2.01
CA GLU A 28 -9.52 -21.25 3.22
C GLU A 28 -8.83 -22.41 3.96
N LEU A 29 -7.57 -22.23 4.38
CA LEU A 29 -6.79 -23.25 5.10
C LEU A 29 -5.97 -22.65 6.25
N SER A 30 -5.69 -23.45 7.29
CA SER A 30 -4.64 -23.14 8.28
C SER A 30 -3.25 -23.29 7.65
N ALA A 31 -2.32 -22.42 8.04
CA ALA A 31 -0.90 -22.46 7.64
C ALA A 31 -0.19 -23.80 7.95
N ASP A 32 -0.69 -24.59 8.89
CA ASP A 32 -0.12 -25.90 9.25
C ASP A 32 -0.27 -26.97 8.15
N HIS A 33 -1.11 -26.71 7.14
CA HIS A 33 -1.32 -27.61 6.00
C HIS A 33 -0.41 -27.29 4.80
N VAL A 34 0.50 -26.33 4.95
CA VAL A 34 1.37 -25.85 3.87
C VAL A 34 2.79 -26.34 4.11
N ASP A 35 3.48 -26.77 3.05
CA ASP A 35 4.88 -27.23 3.15
C ASP A 35 5.80 -26.08 3.63
N GLU A 36 6.70 -26.41 4.56
CA GLU A 36 7.57 -25.50 5.33
C GLU A 36 8.53 -24.66 4.46
N LYS A 37 8.69 -25.01 3.17
CA LYS A 37 9.39 -24.20 2.16
C LYS A 37 8.55 -22.98 1.76
N ARG A 38 8.20 -22.17 2.75
CA ARG A 38 7.78 -20.78 2.61
C ARG A 38 8.86 -20.05 1.83
N SER A 39 8.67 -19.94 0.52
CA SER A 39 9.49 -19.07 -0.30
C SER A 39 8.93 -17.66 -0.15
N LEU A 40 9.11 -17.11 1.06
CA LEU A 40 8.72 -15.78 1.51
C LEU A 40 9.40 -14.64 0.72
N ALA A 41 10.23 -14.98 -0.27
CA ALA A 41 10.73 -14.09 -1.29
C ALA A 41 10.69 -14.80 -2.65
N GLY A 42 9.50 -14.90 -3.26
CA GLY A 42 9.37 -15.20 -4.69
C GLY A 42 9.24 -16.68 -5.10
N GLY A 43 8.73 -17.56 -4.25
CA GLY A 43 8.42 -18.93 -4.68
C GLY A 43 6.98 -19.36 -4.41
N LEU A 44 6.64 -20.52 -4.97
CA LEU A 44 5.28 -21.04 -5.05
C LEU A 44 4.87 -21.72 -3.74
N CYS A 45 3.69 -21.36 -3.24
CA CYS A 45 3.03 -21.99 -2.11
C CYS A 45 2.32 -23.29 -2.56
N TYR A 46 2.55 -24.39 -1.84
CA TYR A 46 1.92 -25.69 -2.08
C TYR A 46 1.30 -26.24 -0.79
N ILE A 47 0.18 -26.93 -0.90
CA ILE A 47 -0.40 -27.71 0.20
C ILE A 47 0.33 -29.04 0.30
N ILE A 48 0.56 -29.53 1.52
CA ILE A 48 1.24 -30.80 1.77
C ILE A 48 0.50 -31.93 1.02
N GLY A 49 1.21 -32.60 0.11
CA GLY A 49 0.67 -33.68 -0.72
C GLY A 49 0.00 -33.25 -2.02
N GLU A 50 -0.18 -31.95 -2.27
CA GLU A 50 -0.69 -31.44 -3.54
C GLU A 50 0.45 -31.10 -4.52
N LYS A 51 0.23 -31.39 -5.80
CA LYS A 51 1.20 -31.09 -6.87
C LYS A 51 0.98 -29.71 -7.50
N GLU A 52 -0.24 -29.19 -7.41
CA GLU A 52 -0.61 -27.91 -7.99
C GLU A 52 -0.36 -26.76 -6.98
N PRO A 53 0.12 -25.60 -7.45
CA PRO A 53 0.29 -24.43 -6.59
C PRO A 53 -1.02 -23.93 -5.98
N TYR A 54 -0.97 -23.53 -4.71
CA TYR A 54 -2.15 -23.15 -3.93
C TYR A 54 -2.83 -21.88 -4.46
N THR A 55 -4.14 -21.93 -4.66
CA THR A 55 -4.99 -20.76 -4.93
C THR A 55 -6.06 -20.69 -3.86
N GLY A 56 -6.13 -19.58 -3.14
CA GLY A 56 -7.05 -19.41 -2.03
C GLY A 56 -6.47 -18.54 -0.93
N ILE A 57 -7.04 -18.70 0.25
CA ILE A 57 -6.74 -17.92 1.44
C ILE A 57 -6.04 -18.80 2.46
N LEU A 58 -4.93 -18.32 3.00
CA LEU A 58 -4.23 -18.97 4.10
C LEU A 58 -4.40 -18.14 5.38
N THR A 59 -4.87 -18.77 6.45
CA THR A 59 -4.89 -18.15 7.79
C THR A 59 -3.77 -18.73 8.63
N GLU A 60 -2.91 -17.88 9.16
CA GLU A 60 -1.84 -18.26 10.09
C GLU A 60 -2.13 -17.66 11.46
N ILE A 61 -2.12 -18.50 12.50
CA ILE A 61 -2.17 -18.07 13.90
C ILE A 61 -0.86 -18.56 14.51
N ARG A 62 0.11 -17.66 14.75
CA ARG A 62 1.44 -18.06 15.21
C ARG A 62 1.42 -18.49 16.68
N THR A 63 0.79 -17.68 17.54
CA THR A 63 0.34 -17.99 18.91
C THR A 63 -0.74 -16.96 19.29
N VAL A 64 -1.42 -17.12 20.43
CA VAL A 64 -2.41 -16.15 20.93
C VAL A 64 -1.80 -14.74 21.04
N ASP A 65 -0.50 -14.65 21.33
CA ASP A 65 0.22 -13.39 21.57
C ASP A 65 0.98 -12.84 20.36
N LEU A 66 1.33 -13.69 19.37
CA LEU A 66 2.15 -13.31 18.20
C LEU A 66 1.33 -12.86 16.99
N GLY A 67 0.01 -12.72 17.14
CA GLY A 67 -0.88 -12.15 16.14
C GLY A 67 -1.45 -13.16 15.14
N ARG A 68 -2.47 -12.69 14.43
CA ARG A 68 -3.17 -13.41 13.35
C ARG A 68 -2.74 -12.83 12.01
N TYR A 69 -2.66 -13.67 10.99
CA TYR A 69 -2.38 -13.27 9.62
C TYR A 69 -3.35 -13.95 8.65
N LYS A 70 -3.74 -13.24 7.60
CA LYS A 70 -4.54 -13.74 6.49
C LYS A 70 -3.84 -13.39 5.20
N TYR A 71 -3.42 -14.42 4.47
CA TYR A 71 -2.75 -14.29 3.20
C TYR A 71 -3.64 -14.74 2.05
N THR A 72 -3.55 -14.06 0.92
CA THR A 72 -4.23 -14.45 -0.32
C THR A 72 -3.19 -14.89 -1.34
N TYR A 73 -3.40 -16.07 -1.92
CA TYR A 73 -2.52 -16.69 -2.91
C TYR A 73 -3.29 -16.96 -4.20
N GLU A 74 -2.64 -16.73 -5.34
CA GLU A 74 -3.09 -17.14 -6.66
C GLU A 74 -1.98 -17.93 -7.35
N LYS A 75 -2.26 -19.18 -7.72
CA LYS A 75 -1.29 -20.11 -8.34
C LYS A 75 0.03 -20.16 -7.58
N GLY A 76 -0.06 -20.25 -6.25
CA GLY A 76 1.07 -20.32 -5.34
C GLY A 76 1.75 -18.99 -5.04
N ILE A 77 1.35 -17.89 -5.68
CA ILE A 77 1.99 -16.58 -5.52
C ILE A 77 1.12 -15.69 -4.64
N LEU A 78 1.73 -14.98 -3.69
CA LEU A 78 1.03 -13.97 -2.88
C LEU A 78 0.41 -12.91 -3.80
N ASN A 79 -0.91 -12.84 -3.85
CA ASN A 79 -1.66 -11.91 -4.69
C ASN A 79 -2.92 -11.44 -3.96
N GLY A 80 -3.30 -10.18 -4.14
CA GLY A 80 -4.48 -9.59 -3.50
C GLY A 80 -4.22 -9.10 -2.08
N VAL A 81 -5.30 -8.96 -1.30
CA VAL A 81 -5.27 -8.32 0.02
C VAL A 81 -4.70 -9.26 1.09
N GLN A 82 -3.79 -8.73 1.89
CA GLN A 82 -3.15 -9.37 3.03
C GLN A 82 -3.52 -8.57 4.29
N ARG A 83 -3.73 -9.27 5.41
CA ARG A 83 -4.08 -8.64 6.69
C ARG A 83 -3.30 -9.25 7.85
N SER A 84 -2.89 -8.41 8.80
CA SER A 84 -2.44 -8.83 10.12
C SER A 84 -3.26 -8.15 11.20
N TRP A 85 -3.33 -8.78 12.37
CA TRP A 85 -4.04 -8.27 13.53
C TRP A 85 -3.12 -8.24 14.75
N HIS A 86 -3.28 -7.19 15.56
CA HIS A 86 -2.71 -7.07 16.89
C HIS A 86 -3.22 -8.19 17.80
N SER A 87 -2.52 -8.44 18.92
CA SER A 87 -2.94 -9.44 19.90
C SER A 87 -4.31 -9.16 20.55
N ASN A 88 -4.79 -7.91 20.52
CA ASN A 88 -6.14 -7.55 20.94
C ASN A 88 -7.23 -7.82 19.88
N GLY A 89 -6.86 -8.37 18.72
CA GLY A 89 -7.77 -8.70 17.63
C GLY A 89 -8.13 -7.53 16.71
N LEU A 90 -7.64 -6.31 16.95
CA LEU A 90 -7.80 -5.20 16.02
C LEU A 90 -6.83 -5.33 14.84
N ILE A 91 -7.23 -4.81 13.68
CA ILE A 91 -6.38 -4.84 12.49
C ILE A 91 -5.10 -4.04 12.75
N GLU A 92 -3.96 -4.62 12.36
CA GLU A 92 -2.64 -3.98 12.48
C GLU A 92 -2.20 -3.47 11.12
N ASN A 93 -2.28 -4.32 10.09
CA ASN A 93 -1.89 -3.97 8.72
C ASN A 93 -2.88 -4.52 7.71
N GLU A 94 -3.10 -3.75 6.64
CA GLU A 94 -3.82 -4.17 5.44
C GLU A 94 -3.01 -3.69 4.24
N HIS A 95 -2.64 -4.60 3.36
CA HIS A 95 -1.85 -4.26 2.20
C HIS A 95 -2.16 -5.20 1.05
N ARG A 96 -1.74 -4.81 -0.16
CA ARG A 96 -2.02 -5.54 -1.39
C ARG A 96 -0.72 -6.01 -1.99
N LYS A 97 -0.70 -7.28 -2.40
CA LYS A 97 0.40 -7.85 -3.17
C LYS A 97 -0.02 -8.11 -4.60
N LEU A 98 0.92 -7.92 -5.53
CA LEU A 98 0.84 -8.36 -6.91
C LEU A 98 2.12 -9.14 -7.22
N ALA A 99 1.98 -10.40 -7.60
CA ALA A 99 3.12 -11.29 -7.86
C ALA A 99 4.16 -11.32 -6.70
N GLY A 100 3.68 -11.30 -5.45
CA GLY A 100 4.51 -11.31 -4.25
C GLY A 100 5.03 -9.95 -3.78
N LEU A 101 4.97 -8.92 -4.62
CA LEU A 101 5.45 -7.56 -4.34
C LEU A 101 4.31 -6.66 -3.85
N GLU A 102 4.61 -5.70 -2.97
CA GLU A 102 3.62 -4.70 -2.55
C GLU A 102 3.11 -3.89 -3.76
N HIS A 103 1.81 -3.76 -3.90
CA HIS A 103 1.19 -3.09 -5.04
C HIS A 103 -0.20 -2.56 -4.70
N GLY A 104 -0.34 -1.24 -4.73
CA GLY A 104 -1.56 -0.52 -4.34
C GLY A 104 -1.48 0.01 -2.91
N LEU A 105 -2.64 0.13 -2.27
CA LEU A 105 -2.79 0.76 -0.97
C LEU A 105 -2.27 -0.13 0.17
N TYR A 106 -1.50 0.48 1.06
CA TYR A 106 -1.03 -0.05 2.33
C TYR A 106 -1.56 0.83 3.46
N ARG A 107 -2.13 0.20 4.49
CA ARG A 107 -2.59 0.85 5.71
C ARG A 107 -2.05 0.14 6.94
N SER A 108 -1.74 0.91 7.97
CA SER A 108 -1.35 0.40 9.29
C SER A 108 -2.07 1.17 10.39
N TRP A 109 -2.45 0.44 11.44
CA TRP A 109 -3.20 0.95 12.58
C TRP A 109 -2.43 0.66 13.87
N SER A 110 -2.52 1.58 14.82
CA SER A 110 -2.03 1.42 16.19
C SER A 110 -2.72 0.27 16.93
N TYR A 111 -2.17 -0.12 18.08
CA TYR A 111 -2.79 -1.13 18.95
C TYR A 111 -4.21 -0.71 19.36
N GLU A 112 -4.48 0.59 19.49
CA GLU A 112 -5.80 1.14 19.82
C GLU A 112 -6.77 1.21 18.62
N GLY A 113 -6.35 0.81 17.43
CA GLY A 113 -7.17 0.83 16.21
C GLY A 113 -7.20 2.17 15.46
N THR A 114 -6.40 3.16 15.89
CA THR A 114 -6.25 4.43 15.17
C THR A 114 -5.35 4.23 13.95
N LEU A 115 -5.76 4.74 12.78
CA LEU A 115 -4.93 4.74 11.56
C LEU A 115 -3.67 5.58 11.78
N ILE A 116 -2.49 4.99 11.54
CA ILE A 116 -1.20 5.66 11.73
C ILE A 116 -0.40 5.84 10.44
N LEU A 117 -0.75 5.09 9.39
CA LEU A 117 -0.08 5.15 8.09
C LEU A 117 -1.04 4.73 6.97
N GLU A 118 -1.00 5.47 5.87
CA GLU A 118 -1.64 5.14 4.61
C GLU A 118 -0.65 5.53 3.50
N GLN A 119 -0.29 4.60 2.63
CA GLN A 119 0.70 4.84 1.58
C GLN A 119 0.47 3.93 0.39
N TRP A 120 0.99 4.33 -0.77
CA TRP A 120 0.86 3.57 -2.00
C TRP A 120 2.17 2.91 -2.41
N TYR A 121 2.06 1.71 -2.96
CA TYR A 121 3.16 0.95 -3.53
C TYR A 121 2.91 0.62 -4.99
N LYS A 122 3.99 0.49 -5.76
CA LYS A 122 4.00 -0.06 -7.10
C LYS A 122 5.17 -1.03 -7.21
N LEU A 123 4.87 -2.32 -7.30
CA LEU A 123 5.85 -3.38 -7.51
C LEU A 123 6.98 -3.37 -6.47
N GLY A 124 6.60 -3.22 -5.19
CA GLY A 124 7.51 -3.28 -4.04
C GLY A 124 8.08 -1.93 -3.61
N LEU A 125 7.97 -0.89 -4.44
CA LEU A 125 8.50 0.45 -4.14
C LEU A 125 7.37 1.41 -3.75
N ARG A 126 7.60 2.33 -2.80
CA ARG A 126 6.63 3.39 -2.52
C ARG A 126 6.44 4.26 -3.75
N SER A 127 5.20 4.43 -4.17
CA SER A 127 4.83 5.17 -5.38
C SER A 127 3.42 5.70 -5.23
N GLY A 128 3.28 7.03 -5.13
CA GLY A 128 2.02 7.71 -4.86
C GLY A 128 1.99 8.44 -3.51
N PRO A 129 0.80 8.86 -3.06
CA PRO A 129 0.65 9.62 -1.82
C PRO A 129 0.98 8.77 -0.59
N SER A 130 1.49 9.43 0.45
CA SER A 130 1.76 8.85 1.77
C SER A 130 1.34 9.84 2.86
N MET A 131 0.57 9.34 3.81
CA MET A 131 0.08 10.08 4.97
C MET A 131 0.42 9.30 6.23
N LYS A 132 0.85 10.02 7.26
CA LYS A 132 1.10 9.49 8.60
C LYS A 132 0.31 10.29 9.60
N TRP A 133 -0.11 9.66 10.69
CA TRP A 133 -0.83 10.31 11.78
C TRP A 133 -0.07 10.14 13.10
N HIS A 134 -0.27 11.09 14.00
CA HIS A 134 0.13 11.00 15.39
C HIS A 134 -0.85 10.08 16.16
N SER A 135 -0.46 9.62 17.35
CA SER A 135 -1.31 8.76 18.18
C SER A 135 -2.62 9.42 18.62
N ASN A 136 -2.67 10.75 18.62
CA ASN A 136 -3.89 11.52 18.91
C ASN A 136 -4.81 11.71 17.68
N GLY A 137 -4.48 11.09 16.54
CA GLY A 137 -5.28 11.15 15.33
C GLY A 137 -5.05 12.38 14.44
N PHE A 138 -4.23 13.35 14.87
CA PHE A 138 -3.84 14.46 13.99
C PHE A 138 -2.83 14.00 12.96
N LEU A 139 -2.90 14.62 11.79
CA LEU A 139 -1.97 14.36 10.69
C LEU A 139 -0.55 14.69 11.15
N LYS A 140 0.40 13.82 10.83
CA LYS A 140 1.82 13.93 11.17
C LYS A 140 2.66 14.32 9.97
N SER A 141 2.37 13.76 8.81
CA SER A 141 3.02 14.16 7.57
C SER A 141 2.24 13.76 6.33
N ILE A 142 2.39 14.54 5.26
CA ILE A 142 1.97 14.22 3.90
C ILE A 142 3.21 14.28 3.01
N ALA A 143 3.37 13.28 2.15
CA ALA A 143 4.41 13.22 1.14
C ALA A 143 3.87 12.55 -0.13
N TYR A 144 4.58 12.72 -1.23
CA TYR A 144 4.40 11.92 -2.42
C TYR A 144 5.71 11.20 -2.74
N TYR A 145 5.61 9.92 -3.10
CA TYR A 145 6.76 9.08 -3.42
C TYR A 145 6.77 8.68 -4.89
N GLU A 146 7.97 8.64 -5.47
CA GLU A 146 8.26 8.01 -6.75
C GLU A 146 9.44 7.08 -6.57
N ASN A 147 9.19 5.77 -6.68
CA ASN A 147 10.21 4.71 -6.53
C ASN A 147 11.03 4.85 -5.24
N ASP A 148 10.35 4.92 -4.10
CA ASP A 148 10.93 5.12 -2.75
C ASP A 148 11.57 6.48 -2.45
N VAL A 149 11.63 7.39 -3.42
CA VAL A 149 12.13 8.75 -3.26
C VAL A 149 10.97 9.71 -3.07
N ILE A 150 11.06 10.66 -2.14
CA ILE A 150 10.07 11.73 -2.04
C ILE A 150 10.24 12.65 -3.24
N GLU A 151 9.16 12.93 -3.94
CA GLU A 151 9.12 13.86 -5.07
C GLU A 151 7.93 14.80 -4.90
N GLY A 152 8.15 16.10 -5.09
CA GLY A 152 7.14 17.13 -4.86
C GLY A 152 7.10 17.64 -3.41
N ALA A 153 5.92 18.09 -2.98
CA ALA A 153 5.74 18.73 -1.68
C ALA A 153 5.78 17.72 -0.52
N TYR A 154 6.45 18.12 0.55
CA TYR A 154 6.41 17.48 1.86
C TYR A 154 5.91 18.47 2.90
N VAL A 155 4.99 18.00 3.76
CA VAL A 155 4.50 18.76 4.91
C VAL A 155 4.50 17.84 6.12
N SER A 156 5.10 18.25 7.23
CA SER A 156 4.93 17.64 8.55
C SER A 156 4.22 18.58 9.50
N PHE A 157 3.61 18.01 10.53
CA PHE A 157 2.84 18.73 11.53
C PHE A 157 3.25 18.30 12.93
N HIS A 158 3.23 19.24 13.87
CA HIS A 158 3.30 18.99 15.30
C HIS A 158 2.05 18.24 15.76
N ALA A 159 2.12 17.62 16.94
CA ALA A 159 0.99 16.85 17.47
C ALA A 159 -0.26 17.70 17.75
N ASN A 160 -0.16 19.03 17.77
CA ASN A 160 -1.32 19.93 17.89
C ASN A 160 -1.91 20.37 16.54
N GLY A 161 -1.42 19.83 15.42
CA GLY A 161 -1.88 20.15 14.08
C GLY A 161 -1.21 21.36 13.43
N GLU A 162 -0.36 22.09 14.15
CA GLU A 162 0.42 23.19 13.56
C GLU A 162 1.48 22.64 12.60
N ILE A 163 1.74 23.37 11.52
CA ILE A 163 2.79 23.00 10.56
C ILE A 163 4.13 22.99 11.29
N ASP A 164 4.87 21.90 11.14
CA ASP A 164 6.21 21.71 11.68
C ASP A 164 7.26 22.02 10.59
N THR A 165 7.23 21.28 9.48
CA THR A 165 8.20 21.45 8.40
C THR A 165 7.52 21.39 7.04
N THR A 166 7.94 22.28 6.13
CA THR A 166 7.56 22.20 4.71
C THR A 166 8.80 22.26 3.82
N TYR A 167 8.84 21.43 2.79
CA TYR A 167 9.84 21.55 1.73
C TYR A 167 9.31 20.94 0.43
N PHE A 168 10.06 21.13 -0.64
CA PHE A 168 9.80 20.54 -1.94
C PHE A 168 11.02 19.76 -2.42
N MET A 169 10.80 18.56 -2.95
CA MET A 169 11.82 17.70 -3.54
C MET A 169 11.65 17.67 -5.05
N LYS A 170 12.77 17.77 -5.77
CA LYS A 170 12.85 17.63 -7.20
C LYS A 170 14.03 16.74 -7.57
N ASN A 171 13.78 15.67 -8.30
CA ASN A 171 14.78 14.65 -8.65
C ASN A 171 15.57 14.16 -7.42
N GLY A 172 14.86 13.93 -6.31
CA GLY A 172 15.47 13.47 -5.06
C GLY A 172 16.33 14.50 -4.32
N LYS A 173 16.29 15.79 -4.70
CA LYS A 173 17.01 16.89 -4.02
C LYS A 173 16.04 17.98 -3.56
N LEU A 174 16.40 18.73 -2.53
CA LEU A 174 15.60 19.90 -2.10
C LEU A 174 15.62 20.99 -3.19
N ASP A 175 14.45 21.52 -3.52
CA ASP A 175 14.30 22.61 -4.50
C ASP A 175 13.33 23.65 -3.97
N GLY A 176 13.86 24.76 -3.45
CA GLY A 176 13.10 25.86 -2.89
C GLY A 176 13.19 25.97 -1.37
N PRO A 177 12.19 26.60 -0.73
CA PRO A 177 12.25 26.89 0.69
C PRO A 177 12.04 25.63 1.54
N LEU A 178 12.99 25.37 2.44
CA LEU A 178 12.83 24.51 3.60
C LEU A 178 12.46 25.39 4.80
N ILE A 179 11.21 25.28 5.25
CA ILE A 179 10.69 26.07 6.37
C ILE A 179 10.47 25.13 7.56
N LYS A 180 10.95 25.52 8.74
CA LYS A 180 10.65 24.86 10.01
C LYS A 180 9.99 25.84 10.96
N LYS A 181 8.97 25.39 11.67
CA LYS A 181 8.18 26.17 12.62
C LYS A 181 8.07 25.43 13.95
N ASP A 182 7.90 26.18 15.03
CA ASP A 182 7.60 25.61 16.34
C ASP A 182 6.11 25.22 16.46
N LYS A 183 5.74 24.61 17.59
CA LYS A 183 4.36 24.22 17.90
C LYS A 183 3.38 25.41 18.03
N HIS A 184 3.84 26.65 17.97
CA HIS A 184 3.02 27.85 17.99
C HIS A 184 2.97 28.53 16.61
N GLY A 185 3.50 27.86 15.57
CA GLY A 185 3.53 28.36 14.21
C GLY A 185 4.63 29.41 13.96
N LYS A 186 5.48 29.71 14.95
CA LYS A 186 6.58 30.66 14.78
C LYS A 186 7.68 30.00 13.96
N GLU A 187 8.09 30.68 12.89
CA GLU A 187 9.23 30.24 12.08
C GLU A 187 10.51 30.16 12.92
N ILE A 188 11.12 28.97 12.92
CA ILE A 188 12.41 28.69 13.55
C ILE A 188 13.53 28.90 12.54
N SER A 189 13.31 28.44 11.29
CA SER A 189 14.31 28.57 10.23
C SER A 189 13.66 28.54 8.86
N LYS A 190 14.22 29.31 7.94
CA LYS A 190 13.91 29.27 6.51
C LYS A 190 15.22 29.27 5.74
N LYS A 191 15.39 28.26 4.89
CA LYS A 191 16.58 28.06 4.04
C LYS A 191 16.14 27.78 2.62
N TYR A 192 16.96 28.10 1.63
CA TYR A 192 16.67 27.89 0.22
C TYR A 192 17.65 26.89 -0.39
N TYR A 193 17.13 25.97 -1.19
CA TYR A 193 17.93 24.96 -1.88
C TYR A 193 17.64 24.97 -3.38
N SER A 194 18.62 24.52 -4.15
CA SER A 194 18.52 24.39 -5.60
C SER A 194 18.83 22.98 -6.03
N ALA A 195 17.85 22.22 -6.52
CA ALA A 195 18.09 20.85 -6.98
C ALA A 195 19.07 20.82 -8.17
N SER A 196 19.01 21.82 -9.05
CA SER A 196 19.90 21.93 -10.21
C SER A 196 21.36 22.24 -9.87
N LEU A 197 21.61 22.97 -8.77
CA LEU A 197 22.95 23.34 -8.32
C LEU A 197 23.43 22.44 -7.18
N ASP A 198 22.55 21.60 -6.65
CA ASP A 198 22.77 20.69 -5.52
C ASP A 198 23.39 21.37 -4.31
N LYS A 199 22.89 22.56 -3.97
CA LYS A 199 23.40 23.36 -2.85
C LYS A 199 22.31 24.20 -2.19
N GLU A 200 22.60 24.62 -0.96
CA GLU A 200 21.94 25.76 -0.33
C GLU A 200 22.28 27.05 -1.12
N ILE A 201 21.31 27.94 -1.25
CA ILE A 201 21.40 29.22 -1.95
C ILE A 201 20.76 30.31 -1.09
N THR A 202 20.95 31.57 -1.46
CA THR A 202 20.26 32.68 -0.79
C THR A 202 18.81 32.84 -1.29
N GLU A 203 18.00 33.58 -0.54
CA GLU A 203 16.64 33.94 -0.93
C GLU A 203 16.61 34.76 -2.21
N GLU A 204 17.56 35.69 -2.37
CA GLU A 204 17.72 36.51 -3.57
C GLU A 204 18.07 35.65 -4.79
N GLU A 205 19.00 34.70 -4.62
CA GLU A 205 19.36 33.74 -5.68
C GLU A 205 18.19 32.83 -6.08
N TRP A 206 17.27 32.53 -5.15
CA TRP A 206 16.07 31.76 -5.46
C TRP A 206 15.08 32.58 -6.29
N TYR A 207 14.67 33.75 -5.78
CA TYR A 207 13.64 34.56 -6.44
C TYR A 207 14.13 35.21 -7.74
N GLY A 208 15.42 35.49 -7.86
CA GLY A 208 16.02 36.01 -9.09
C GLY A 208 15.82 35.10 -10.32
N ARG A 209 15.60 33.79 -10.13
CA ARG A 209 15.36 32.83 -11.23
C ARG A 209 14.04 33.05 -11.96
N PHE A 210 13.10 33.73 -11.32
CA PHE A 210 11.77 33.99 -11.87
C PHE A 210 11.63 35.42 -12.40
N ALA A 211 12.68 36.25 -12.28
CA ALA A 211 12.66 37.66 -12.65
C ALA A 211 12.57 37.89 -14.17
N ASP A 212 13.03 36.92 -14.97
CA ASP A 212 13.07 37.01 -16.44
C ASP A 212 11.85 36.37 -17.13
N ILE A 213 10.80 36.01 -16.40
CA ILE A 213 9.54 35.53 -17.02
C ILE A 213 8.88 36.73 -17.71
N PRO A 214 8.74 36.74 -19.05
CA PRO A 214 8.13 37.86 -19.75
C PRO A 214 6.71 38.08 -19.21
N LYS A 215 6.41 39.31 -18.77
CA LYS A 215 5.10 39.71 -18.23
C LYS A 215 3.93 39.65 -19.24
N ASN A 216 4.12 39.06 -20.42
CA ASN A 216 3.20 39.14 -21.55
C ASN A 216 2.57 37.77 -21.87
N MET A 217 1.95 37.15 -20.88
CA MET A 217 0.90 36.14 -21.11
C MET A 217 -0.39 36.63 -20.44
N GLU A 218 -1.02 37.62 -21.07
CA GLU A 218 -2.46 37.87 -20.99
C GLU A 218 -3.12 37.35 -22.27
#